data_AF-A0A4Y7U8B9-F1
#
_entry.id   AF-A0A4Y7U8B9-F1
#
_cell.length_a   1.000
_cell.length_b   1.000
_cell.length_c   1.000
_cell.angle_alpha   90.00
_cell.angle_beta   90.00
_cell.angle_gamma   90.00
#
_symmetry.space_group_name_H-M   'P 1'
#
loop_
_entity.id
_entity.type
_entity.pdbx_description
1 polymer ?
#
loop_
_entity_poly.entity_id
_entity_poly.type
_entity_poly.pdbx_seq_one_letter_code
_entity_poly.pdbx_strand_id
1 'polypeptide(L)'
;MLPDFPQCLVFIFSFNLKTSLMKKKLPSFLFSFSMHYSSQANLHYLEIPFFKAKLSFLFLFVFASSVAQTISHTYTTNTSVFVPPGLSTMTVQAWGAGGAGGGSSVPGSGFGRGGAGGGGGAYATATISVSTLTNTNISVVVGAQTAGTTGNGANGASSTITGFETVILAAGGSGGTANTTGGSPAGGTGGQASASFGNPGTKTSGSNGDPGGTSLLSLLFSSGKGGTGGTPGGGAGGAAIASVILGVNSVGNDGTGPGGGGGGAMTAGTTGPLAGGAGAHGQIKIDYTCPTYSITGISAANACNSTGTSLVTVTGSAASLPVGTYTVTYNRTNPTGTALTATLTVAVAGTGTFTAIGLSAAGASTITVTNLASGECTSTISSNNVANLTVFGPTAGGAVTGTSPICSGATSGLLTLSGHTGTILNWESSISPFSTWTNISNTTTTYTSGPLTATTQFRAIVQNGPCTSTPSTPVTITVNPLPQGSLTANGPFCATGAGQLTFTA
;
A
#
# COMPACT_ATOMS: atom_id res chain seq x y z
N MET A 1 1.52 -44.06 52.86
CA MET A 1 1.94 -44.19 51.45
C MET A 1 0.76 -43.77 50.58
N LEU A 2 0.81 -42.54 50.08
CA LEU A 2 -0.17 -41.89 49.20
C LEU A 2 0.56 -41.62 47.87
N PRO A 3 -0.08 -41.84 46.71
CA PRO A 3 0.38 -41.23 45.47
C PRO A 3 -0.66 -40.26 44.87
N ASP A 4 -0.15 -39.07 44.55
CA ASP A 4 -0.31 -38.22 43.36
C ASP A 4 -1.68 -37.89 42.72
N PHE A 5 -1.85 -36.57 42.55
CA PHE A 5 -2.80 -35.82 41.72
C PHE A 5 -2.61 -36.06 40.21
N PRO A 6 -3.60 -35.62 39.39
CA PRO A 6 -3.25 -34.61 38.39
C PRO A 6 -4.21 -33.42 38.35
N GLN A 7 -3.63 -32.22 38.24
CA GLN A 7 -4.34 -30.97 37.96
C GLN A 7 -4.58 -30.83 36.45
N CYS A 8 -5.84 -30.59 36.04
CA CYS A 8 -6.17 -30.12 34.69
C CYS A 8 -6.21 -28.58 34.70
N LEU A 9 -5.20 -27.97 34.08
CA LEU A 9 -5.08 -26.54 33.85
C LEU A 9 -5.95 -26.16 32.64
N VAL A 10 -7.04 -25.41 32.87
CA VAL A 10 -7.81 -24.78 31.78
C VAL A 10 -7.54 -23.29 31.79
N PHE A 11 -6.91 -22.80 30.72
CA PHE A 11 -6.61 -21.40 30.47
C PHE A 11 -7.90 -20.58 30.31
N ILE A 12 -8.05 -19.53 31.12
CA ILE A 12 -9.03 -18.46 30.91
C ILE A 12 -8.33 -17.37 30.07
N PHE A 13 -8.77 -17.18 28.82
CA PHE A 13 -8.42 -15.98 28.05
C PHE A 13 -9.42 -14.87 28.42
N SER A 14 -8.91 -13.79 29.00
CA SER A 14 -9.66 -12.56 29.28
C SER A 14 -9.36 -11.55 28.18
N PHE A 15 -10.37 -11.13 27.40
CA PHE A 15 -10.27 -9.98 26.50
C PHE A 15 -10.97 -8.78 27.14
N ASN A 16 -10.17 -7.76 27.46
CA ASN A 16 -10.63 -6.49 27.99
C ASN A 16 -10.69 -5.50 26.82
N LEU A 17 -11.89 -5.17 26.34
CA LEU A 17 -12.07 -4.09 25.36
C LEU A 17 -12.75 -2.91 26.05
N LYS A 18 -11.94 -1.89 26.33
CA LYS A 18 -12.33 -0.61 26.89
C LYS A 18 -12.71 0.31 25.72
N THR A 19 -14.00 0.61 25.54
CA THR A 19 -14.44 1.69 24.65
C THR A 19 -15.37 2.66 25.36
N SER A 20 -14.90 3.90 25.37
CA SER A 20 -15.48 5.11 25.92
C SER A 20 -16.68 5.60 25.11
N LEU A 21 -17.67 6.14 25.82
CA LEU A 21 -18.76 7.04 25.42
C LEU A 21 -19.02 7.29 23.92
N MET A 22 -20.25 6.96 23.47
CA MET A 22 -21.15 7.93 22.83
C MET A 22 -22.58 7.40 22.72
N LYS A 23 -23.55 8.23 23.17
CA LYS A 23 -25.00 7.99 23.16
C LYS A 23 -25.54 8.00 21.73
N LYS A 24 -26.23 6.93 21.30
CA LYS A 24 -27.39 7.00 20.38
C LYS A 24 -28.14 5.67 20.34
N LYS A 25 -29.48 5.76 20.45
CA LYS A 25 -30.46 4.67 20.55
C LYS A 25 -30.42 3.75 19.32
N LEU A 26 -30.41 2.44 19.54
CA LEU A 26 -30.86 1.40 18.58
C LEU A 26 -31.61 0.29 19.38
N PRO A 27 -32.60 -0.40 18.79
CA PRO A 27 -33.61 -1.13 19.53
C PRO A 27 -33.11 -2.49 20.05
N SER A 28 -33.62 -2.83 21.23
CA SER A 28 -33.35 -4.04 21.99
C SER A 28 -33.87 -5.31 21.30
N PHE A 29 -32.97 -6.24 20.97
CA PHE A 29 -33.29 -7.67 20.95
C PHE A 29 -32.63 -8.30 22.18
N LEU A 30 -33.45 -8.52 23.21
CA LEU A 30 -33.06 -9.23 24.43
C LEU A 30 -33.05 -10.74 24.13
N PHE A 31 -31.88 -11.37 24.19
CA PHE A 31 -31.80 -12.77 24.63
C PHE A 31 -31.23 -12.75 26.05
N SER A 32 -32.11 -12.99 27.02
CA SER A 32 -31.74 -13.18 28.41
C SER A 32 -31.23 -14.61 28.59
N PHE A 33 -29.99 -14.79 29.05
CA PHE A 33 -29.49 -16.09 29.49
C PHE A 33 -29.14 -15.97 30.97
N SER A 34 -29.99 -16.50 31.83
CA SER A 34 -29.77 -16.56 33.28
C SER A 34 -29.06 -17.87 33.60
N MET A 35 -27.84 -17.83 34.14
CA MET A 35 -27.22 -18.99 34.78
C MET A 35 -27.66 -19.04 36.25
N HIS A 36 -28.42 -20.07 36.60
CA HIS A 36 -28.62 -20.49 38.00
C HIS A 36 -27.64 -21.62 38.31
N TYR A 37 -26.91 -21.48 39.42
CA TYR A 37 -26.08 -22.53 40.01
C TYR A 37 -26.83 -23.09 41.22
N SER A 38 -27.11 -24.39 41.23
CA SER A 38 -27.42 -25.12 42.46
C SER A 38 -27.17 -26.62 42.25
N SER A 39 -26.45 -27.24 43.19
CA SER A 39 -26.15 -28.67 43.18
C SER A 39 -27.10 -29.42 44.11
N GLN A 40 -27.78 -30.45 43.62
CA GLN A 40 -27.70 -31.85 44.09
C GLN A 40 -28.88 -32.69 43.57
N ALA A 41 -28.52 -33.91 43.14
CA ALA A 41 -29.29 -35.15 43.11
C ALA A 41 -30.73 -35.15 42.55
N ASN A 42 -30.89 -35.70 41.33
CA ASN A 42 -31.67 -36.93 41.11
C ASN A 42 -31.56 -37.39 39.65
N LEU A 43 -31.34 -38.70 39.46
CA LEU A 43 -31.34 -39.35 38.16
C LEU A 43 -32.74 -39.28 37.53
N HIS A 44 -32.85 -38.80 36.30
CA HIS A 44 -33.83 -39.31 35.35
C HIS A 44 -33.22 -39.31 33.95
N TYR A 45 -33.16 -40.52 33.39
CA TYR A 45 -32.64 -40.86 32.07
C TYR A 45 -33.57 -40.29 30.99
N LEU A 46 -33.04 -39.45 30.10
CA LEU A 46 -33.72 -39.07 28.86
C LEU A 46 -32.65 -38.96 27.76
N GLU A 47 -32.52 -40.01 26.96
CA GLU A 47 -31.68 -39.97 25.76
C GLU A 47 -32.34 -39.08 24.70
N ILE A 48 -31.63 -38.02 24.29
CA ILE A 48 -31.96 -37.20 23.12
C ILE A 48 -30.74 -37.25 22.18
N PRO A 49 -30.91 -37.60 20.88
CA PRO A 49 -29.80 -37.97 20.01
C PRO A 49 -28.89 -36.80 19.65
N PHE A 50 -27.59 -36.97 19.94
CA PHE A 50 -26.47 -36.03 19.77
C PHE A 50 -26.03 -35.79 18.31
N PHE A 51 -26.94 -35.80 17.33
CA PHE A 51 -26.56 -35.78 15.90
C PHE A 51 -26.94 -34.55 15.08
N LYS A 52 -27.52 -33.49 15.68
CA LYS A 52 -27.90 -32.26 14.93
C LYS A 52 -27.19 -30.96 15.36
N ALA A 53 -26.38 -30.97 16.42
CA ALA A 53 -25.73 -29.76 16.93
C ALA A 53 -24.36 -29.43 16.26
N LYS A 54 -23.71 -30.39 15.59
CA LYS A 54 -22.40 -30.17 14.93
C LYS A 54 -22.49 -29.43 13.59
N LEU A 55 -23.64 -29.46 12.90
CA LEU A 55 -23.78 -28.83 11.58
C LEU A 55 -24.09 -27.32 11.67
N SER A 56 -24.83 -26.88 12.70
CA SER A 56 -25.10 -25.45 12.93
C SER A 56 -23.89 -24.67 13.45
N PHE A 57 -23.03 -25.28 14.28
CA PHE A 57 -21.78 -24.63 14.69
C PHE A 57 -20.77 -24.55 13.54
N LEU A 58 -20.75 -25.54 12.63
CA LEU A 58 -19.94 -25.47 11.41
C LEU A 58 -20.46 -24.36 10.48
N PHE A 59 -21.77 -24.20 10.31
CA PHE A 59 -22.35 -23.09 9.52
C PHE A 59 -22.11 -21.71 10.16
N LEU A 60 -22.14 -21.59 11.49
CA LEU A 60 -21.87 -20.32 12.19
C LEU A 60 -20.37 -19.95 12.17
N PHE A 61 -19.46 -20.94 12.20
CA PHE A 61 -18.01 -20.73 12.08
C PHE A 61 -17.57 -20.48 10.63
N VAL A 62 -18.27 -21.07 9.65
CA VAL A 62 -18.07 -20.80 8.21
C VAL A 62 -18.61 -19.42 7.82
N PHE A 63 -19.66 -18.90 8.47
CA PHE A 63 -20.14 -17.54 8.20
C PHE A 63 -19.35 -16.42 8.91
N ALA A 64 -18.57 -16.74 9.95
CA ALA A 64 -17.73 -15.74 10.63
C ALA A 64 -16.39 -15.46 9.91
N SER A 65 -16.02 -16.23 8.88
CA SER A 65 -14.69 -16.20 8.26
C SER A 65 -14.58 -15.45 6.93
N SER A 66 -15.59 -14.68 6.52
CA SER A 66 -15.44 -13.79 5.35
C SER A 66 -16.46 -12.66 5.31
N VAL A 67 -16.45 -11.75 6.28
CA VAL A 67 -17.10 -10.45 6.06
C VAL A 67 -16.17 -9.66 5.14
N ALA A 68 -16.54 -9.51 3.87
CA ALA A 68 -15.76 -8.74 2.93
C ALA A 68 -15.71 -7.26 3.40
N GLN A 69 -14.50 -6.75 3.64
CA GLN A 69 -14.30 -5.38 4.13
C GLN A 69 -14.81 -4.39 3.08
N THR A 70 -15.81 -3.59 3.43
CA THR A 70 -16.35 -2.54 2.54
C THR A 70 -15.76 -1.19 2.94
N ILE A 71 -15.25 -0.46 1.97
CA ILE A 71 -14.64 0.86 2.13
C ILE A 71 -15.53 1.90 1.44
N SER A 72 -15.73 3.04 2.10
CA SER A 72 -16.55 4.15 1.63
C SER A 72 -15.81 5.47 1.82
N HIS A 73 -15.50 6.15 0.73
CA HIS A 73 -14.89 7.48 0.74
C HIS A 73 -15.86 8.55 0.24
N THR A 74 -15.75 9.75 0.78
CA THR A 74 -16.53 10.91 0.35
C THR A 74 -15.60 12.09 0.10
N TYR A 75 -15.72 12.69 -1.08
CA TYR A 75 -14.85 13.76 -1.57
C TYR A 75 -15.68 14.99 -1.92
N THR A 76 -15.26 16.14 -1.42
CA THR A 76 -15.87 17.47 -1.67
C THR A 76 -14.97 18.40 -2.47
N THR A 77 -13.74 17.95 -2.76
CA THR A 77 -12.74 18.66 -3.57
C THR A 77 -12.00 17.66 -4.46
N ASN A 78 -11.30 18.17 -5.47
CA ASN A 78 -10.49 17.35 -6.36
C ASN A 78 -9.38 16.63 -5.61
N THR A 79 -9.24 15.33 -5.83
CA THR A 79 -8.19 14.50 -5.22
C THR A 79 -7.97 13.23 -6.05
N SER A 80 -7.17 12.30 -5.56
CA SER A 80 -7.01 10.97 -6.14
C SER A 80 -7.42 9.88 -5.15
N VAL A 81 -7.98 8.79 -5.67
CA VAL A 81 -8.26 7.57 -4.91
C VAL A 81 -7.38 6.43 -5.42
N PHE A 82 -6.78 5.70 -4.48
CA PHE A 82 -5.95 4.52 -4.78
C PHE A 82 -6.83 3.32 -5.08
N VAL A 83 -6.55 2.62 -6.19
CA VAL A 83 -7.22 1.38 -6.59
C VAL A 83 -6.36 0.18 -6.17
N PRO A 84 -6.78 -0.60 -5.16
CA PRO A 84 -6.04 -1.78 -4.73
C PRO A 84 -5.97 -2.85 -5.83
N PRO A 85 -4.86 -3.61 -5.93
CA PRO A 85 -4.75 -4.75 -6.84
C PRO A 85 -5.87 -5.77 -6.66
N GLY A 86 -6.45 -6.26 -7.77
CA GLY A 86 -7.54 -7.25 -7.73
C GLY A 86 -8.93 -6.68 -7.57
N LEU A 87 -9.07 -5.36 -7.37
CA LEU A 87 -10.38 -4.73 -7.39
C LEU A 87 -10.96 -4.77 -8.81
N SER A 88 -12.15 -5.31 -8.96
CA SER A 88 -12.80 -5.44 -10.28
C SER A 88 -13.73 -4.28 -10.58
N THR A 89 -14.48 -3.84 -9.57
CA THR A 89 -15.51 -2.81 -9.72
C THR A 89 -15.58 -1.92 -8.49
N MET A 90 -16.02 -0.69 -8.70
CA MET A 90 -16.35 0.25 -7.62
C MET A 90 -17.64 0.99 -7.96
N THR A 91 -18.44 1.27 -6.94
CA THR A 91 -19.67 2.05 -7.07
C THR A 91 -19.36 3.51 -6.78
N VAL A 92 -19.72 4.39 -7.72
CA VAL A 92 -19.46 5.81 -7.63
C VAL A 92 -20.79 6.55 -7.65
N GLN A 93 -21.01 7.41 -6.66
CA GLN A 93 -22.12 8.35 -6.61
C GLN A 93 -21.57 9.75 -6.77
N ALA A 94 -22.16 10.55 -7.64
CA ALA A 94 -21.70 11.89 -7.97
C ALA A 94 -22.85 12.89 -7.86
N TRP A 95 -22.55 14.06 -7.31
CA TRP A 95 -23.40 15.24 -7.30
C TRP A 95 -22.67 16.38 -8.00
N GLY A 96 -23.30 17.00 -8.99
CA GLY A 96 -22.78 18.23 -9.61
C GLY A 96 -22.83 19.41 -8.64
N ALA A 97 -22.02 20.43 -8.87
CA ALA A 97 -22.10 21.66 -8.09
C ALA A 97 -23.37 22.45 -8.41
N GLY A 98 -23.86 23.22 -7.43
CA GLY A 98 -24.94 24.17 -7.63
C GLY A 98 -24.45 25.41 -8.40
N GLY A 99 -25.33 25.99 -9.21
CA GLY A 99 -25.10 27.31 -9.79
C GLY A 99 -25.28 28.41 -8.74
N ALA A 100 -24.52 29.50 -8.87
CA ALA A 100 -24.68 30.64 -7.98
C ALA A 100 -25.97 31.42 -8.29
N GLY A 101 -26.49 32.13 -7.29
CA GLY A 101 -27.63 33.03 -7.48
C GLY A 101 -27.25 34.28 -8.29
N GLY A 102 -28.24 34.88 -8.95
CA GLY A 102 -28.08 36.13 -9.65
C GLY A 102 -28.01 37.32 -8.69
N GLY A 103 -27.16 38.30 -9.03
CA GLY A 103 -27.10 39.57 -8.33
C GLY A 103 -28.33 40.46 -8.56
N SER A 104 -28.37 41.58 -7.85
CA SER A 104 -29.36 42.64 -8.07
C SER A 104 -28.69 44.00 -8.05
N SER A 105 -29.08 44.89 -8.96
CA SER A 105 -28.56 46.25 -9.01
C SER A 105 -29.45 47.23 -8.24
N VAL A 106 -28.96 48.45 -8.01
CA VAL A 106 -29.74 49.53 -7.38
C VAL A 106 -31.04 49.77 -8.18
N PRO A 107 -32.21 49.62 -7.56
CA PRO A 107 -33.46 50.04 -8.18
C PRO A 107 -33.56 51.56 -8.23
N GLY A 108 -34.16 52.10 -9.31
CA GLY A 108 -34.61 53.49 -9.32
C GLY A 108 -35.63 53.74 -8.20
N SER A 109 -35.90 55.00 -7.88
CA SER A 109 -36.78 55.38 -6.76
C SER A 109 -38.13 54.65 -6.81
N GLY A 110 -38.49 53.93 -5.74
CA GLY A 110 -39.81 53.30 -5.58
C GLY A 110 -39.90 51.82 -5.95
N PHE A 111 -38.82 51.15 -6.37
CA PHE A 111 -38.82 49.72 -6.71
C PHE A 111 -37.85 48.87 -5.88
N GLY A 112 -38.18 47.60 -5.68
CA GLY A 112 -37.26 46.55 -5.21
C GLY A 112 -36.86 45.63 -6.38
N ARG A 113 -35.61 45.16 -6.38
CA ARG A 113 -35.06 44.21 -7.34
C ARG A 113 -34.54 42.97 -6.63
N GLY A 114 -34.87 41.80 -7.17
CA GLY A 114 -34.39 40.52 -6.67
C GLY A 114 -33.84 39.70 -7.82
N GLY A 115 -32.62 39.21 -7.64
CA GLY A 115 -31.99 38.28 -8.56
C GLY A 115 -32.69 36.92 -8.52
N ALA A 116 -32.48 36.13 -9.56
CA ALA A 116 -33.01 34.77 -9.62
C ALA A 116 -32.11 33.79 -8.85
N GLY A 117 -32.68 32.67 -8.39
CA GLY A 117 -31.89 31.60 -7.79
C GLY A 117 -31.08 30.82 -8.83
N GLY A 118 -29.94 30.28 -8.43
CA GLY A 118 -29.17 29.31 -9.22
C GLY A 118 -29.78 27.92 -9.15
N GLY A 119 -29.59 27.12 -10.21
CA GLY A 119 -30.05 25.73 -10.26
C GLY A 119 -29.20 24.81 -9.41
N GLY A 120 -29.80 23.75 -8.84
CA GLY A 120 -29.05 22.71 -8.14
C GLY A 120 -28.33 21.77 -9.10
N GLY A 121 -27.24 21.14 -8.68
CA GLY A 121 -26.54 20.12 -9.46
C GLY A 121 -27.30 18.80 -9.55
N ALA A 122 -27.05 18.01 -10.60
CA ALA A 122 -27.63 16.68 -10.80
C ALA A 122 -27.03 15.65 -9.84
N TYR A 123 -27.70 14.52 -9.71
CA TYR A 123 -27.19 13.28 -9.10
C TYR A 123 -27.04 12.19 -10.15
N ALA A 124 -25.98 11.39 -10.05
CA ALA A 124 -25.82 10.16 -10.81
C ALA A 124 -25.10 9.11 -9.95
N THR A 125 -25.42 7.83 -10.17
CA THR A 125 -24.61 6.72 -9.65
C THR A 125 -24.33 5.68 -10.73
N ALA A 126 -23.13 5.15 -10.72
CA ALA A 126 -22.68 4.12 -11.66
C ALA A 126 -21.74 3.13 -11.01
N THR A 127 -21.63 1.96 -11.61
CA THR A 127 -20.56 1.01 -11.28
C THR A 127 -19.50 1.11 -12.37
N ILE A 128 -18.28 1.47 -12.01
CA ILE A 128 -17.16 1.53 -12.95
C ILE A 128 -16.32 0.26 -12.84
N SER A 129 -15.80 -0.20 -13.99
CA SER A 129 -14.90 -1.35 -14.05
C SER A 129 -13.46 -0.87 -13.93
N VAL A 130 -12.73 -1.41 -12.96
CA VAL A 130 -11.34 -1.03 -12.64
C VAL A 130 -10.38 -2.21 -12.69
N SER A 131 -10.81 -3.34 -13.27
CA SER A 131 -10.01 -4.57 -13.38
C SER A 131 -8.66 -4.39 -14.09
N THR A 132 -8.55 -3.40 -14.99
CA THR A 132 -7.32 -3.07 -15.70
C THR A 132 -6.44 -2.05 -14.97
N LEU A 133 -6.98 -1.42 -13.91
CA LEU A 133 -6.33 -0.35 -13.15
C LEU A 133 -5.75 -0.95 -11.86
N THR A 134 -4.61 -1.61 -11.97
CA THR A 134 -3.94 -2.23 -10.81
C THR A 134 -2.92 -1.28 -10.19
N ASN A 135 -3.01 -1.02 -8.88
CA ASN A 135 -2.01 -0.24 -8.15
C ASN A 135 -1.85 1.19 -8.70
N THR A 136 -2.96 1.80 -9.10
CA THR A 136 -2.99 3.13 -9.71
C THR A 136 -3.92 4.05 -8.94
N ASN A 137 -3.63 5.34 -9.00
CA ASN A 137 -4.49 6.38 -8.47
C ASN A 137 -5.39 6.90 -9.61
N ILE A 138 -6.70 6.94 -9.38
CA ILE A 138 -7.64 7.59 -10.31
C ILE A 138 -8.03 8.97 -9.77
N SER A 139 -8.16 9.94 -10.66
CA SER A 139 -8.48 11.32 -10.29
C SER A 139 -9.98 11.50 -10.10
N VAL A 140 -10.35 12.00 -8.93
CA VAL A 140 -11.70 12.39 -8.55
C VAL A 140 -11.87 13.87 -8.84
N VAL A 141 -12.82 14.21 -9.71
CA VAL A 141 -13.14 15.59 -10.09
C VAL A 141 -14.46 15.97 -9.45
N VAL A 142 -14.42 16.89 -8.49
CA VAL A 142 -15.60 17.43 -7.80
C VAL A 142 -15.87 18.84 -8.29
N GLY A 143 -17.11 19.11 -8.67
CA GLY A 143 -17.53 20.46 -9.03
C GLY A 143 -17.27 21.44 -7.88
N ALA A 144 -16.47 22.47 -8.11
CA ALA A 144 -16.14 23.45 -7.09
C ALA A 144 -17.36 24.31 -6.70
N GLN A 145 -17.31 24.88 -5.50
CA GLN A 145 -18.27 25.90 -5.09
C GLN A 145 -18.21 27.10 -6.04
N THR A 146 -19.36 27.65 -6.41
CA THR A 146 -19.44 28.84 -7.26
C THR A 146 -19.77 30.06 -6.42
N ALA A 147 -18.89 31.06 -6.40
CA ALA A 147 -19.16 32.30 -5.70
C ALA A 147 -20.29 33.08 -6.41
N GLY A 148 -21.16 33.70 -5.62
CA GLY A 148 -22.14 34.65 -6.14
C GLY A 148 -21.46 35.92 -6.64
N THR A 149 -22.04 36.53 -7.67
CA THR A 149 -21.56 37.80 -8.23
C THR A 149 -22.69 38.82 -8.27
N THR A 150 -22.35 40.08 -8.48
CA THR A 150 -23.33 41.16 -8.72
C THR A 150 -24.00 41.05 -10.10
N GLY A 151 -23.43 40.23 -10.99
CA GLY A 151 -24.01 39.87 -12.28
C GLY A 151 -24.70 38.52 -12.24
N ASN A 152 -24.81 37.87 -13.40
CA ASN A 152 -25.35 36.51 -13.48
C ASN A 152 -24.51 35.58 -12.61
N GLY A 153 -25.18 34.64 -11.94
CA GLY A 153 -24.50 33.58 -11.22
C GLY A 153 -23.64 32.74 -12.16
N ALA A 154 -22.52 32.24 -11.66
CA ALA A 154 -21.71 31.27 -12.38
C ALA A 154 -22.40 29.89 -12.39
N ASN A 155 -22.18 29.13 -13.47
CA ASN A 155 -22.63 27.75 -13.55
C ASN A 155 -21.79 26.85 -12.63
N GLY A 156 -22.45 25.94 -11.93
CA GLY A 156 -21.79 24.86 -11.21
C GLY A 156 -21.04 23.94 -12.17
N ALA A 157 -19.86 23.49 -11.76
CA ALA A 157 -19.10 22.49 -12.49
C ALA A 157 -19.66 21.07 -12.26
N SER A 158 -19.46 20.18 -13.23
CA SER A 158 -19.82 18.77 -13.13
C SER A 158 -18.85 18.01 -12.23
N SER A 159 -19.33 16.91 -11.63
CA SER A 159 -18.50 15.97 -10.87
C SER A 159 -18.37 14.64 -11.61
N THR A 160 -17.16 14.09 -11.71
CA THR A 160 -16.85 12.86 -12.45
C THR A 160 -15.53 12.21 -11.96
N ILE A 161 -15.19 11.05 -12.51
CA ILE A 161 -13.88 10.41 -12.39
C ILE A 161 -13.18 10.52 -13.73
N THR A 162 -11.92 10.98 -13.73
CA THR A 162 -11.15 11.15 -14.97
C THR A 162 -11.00 9.82 -15.71
N GLY A 163 -11.32 9.81 -17.01
CA GLY A 163 -11.32 8.61 -17.85
C GLY A 163 -12.60 7.77 -17.79
N PHE A 164 -13.57 8.15 -16.95
CA PHE A 164 -14.87 7.50 -16.81
C PHE A 164 -16.04 8.48 -17.03
N GLU A 165 -15.81 9.60 -17.72
CA GLU A 165 -16.80 10.68 -17.91
C GLU A 165 -18.06 10.20 -18.64
N THR A 166 -17.91 9.21 -19.54
CA THR A 166 -19.03 8.59 -20.27
C THR A 166 -19.78 7.55 -19.45
N VAL A 167 -19.27 7.19 -18.26
CA VAL A 167 -19.87 6.19 -17.37
C VAL A 167 -20.49 6.86 -16.14
N ILE A 168 -19.78 7.83 -15.53
CA ILE A 168 -20.23 8.57 -14.36
C ILE A 168 -19.94 10.06 -14.52
N LEU A 169 -21.00 10.86 -14.62
CA LEU A 169 -20.90 12.31 -14.63
C LEU A 169 -22.20 12.89 -14.09
N ALA A 170 -22.10 13.74 -13.07
CA ALA A 170 -23.22 14.51 -12.55
C ALA A 170 -23.07 15.97 -12.99
N ALA A 171 -23.99 16.42 -13.84
CA ALA A 171 -23.96 17.79 -14.39
C ALA A 171 -24.18 18.85 -13.31
N GLY A 172 -23.41 19.94 -13.37
CA GLY A 172 -23.65 21.10 -12.50
C GLY A 172 -24.90 21.90 -12.89
N GLY A 173 -25.44 22.67 -11.94
CA GLY A 173 -26.58 23.57 -12.16
C GLY A 173 -26.16 24.88 -12.82
N SER A 174 -27.04 25.49 -13.61
CA SER A 174 -26.78 26.80 -14.22
C SER A 174 -26.95 27.93 -13.20
N GLY A 175 -26.22 29.02 -13.36
CA GLY A 175 -26.35 30.20 -12.51
C GLY A 175 -27.66 30.97 -12.75
N GLY A 176 -28.14 31.65 -11.71
CA GLY A 176 -29.34 32.50 -11.78
C GLY A 176 -29.05 33.80 -12.53
N THR A 177 -30.03 34.29 -13.29
CA THR A 177 -29.88 35.58 -13.98
C THR A 177 -30.01 36.76 -13.01
N ALA A 178 -29.20 37.79 -13.22
CA ALA A 178 -29.22 39.00 -12.39
C ALA A 178 -30.39 39.92 -12.75
N ASN A 179 -30.84 40.68 -11.76
CA ASN A 179 -31.85 41.72 -11.98
C ASN A 179 -31.20 43.10 -12.06
N THR A 180 -30.83 43.50 -13.29
CA THR A 180 -30.16 44.80 -13.54
C THR A 180 -31.08 45.83 -14.20
N THR A 181 -32.02 45.39 -15.03
CA THR A 181 -32.90 46.26 -15.83
C THR A 181 -34.34 46.24 -15.35
N GLY A 182 -34.83 45.12 -14.84
CA GLY A 182 -36.14 44.98 -14.19
C GLY A 182 -36.87 43.74 -14.66
N GLY A 183 -38.04 43.46 -14.08
CA GLY A 183 -38.85 42.31 -14.43
C GLY A 183 -38.50 41.04 -13.65
N SER A 184 -38.78 39.89 -14.24
CA SER A 184 -38.61 38.56 -13.63
C SER A 184 -37.43 37.83 -14.29
N PRO A 185 -36.20 38.00 -13.77
CA PRO A 185 -35.05 37.23 -14.26
C PRO A 185 -35.30 35.73 -14.05
N ALA A 186 -34.97 34.92 -15.07
CA ALA A 186 -35.12 33.48 -15.03
C ALA A 186 -34.14 32.84 -14.02
N GLY A 187 -34.66 31.89 -13.25
CA GLY A 187 -33.83 31.03 -12.40
C GLY A 187 -32.92 30.13 -13.23
N GLY A 188 -31.79 29.78 -12.64
CA GLY A 188 -30.85 28.85 -13.25
C GLY A 188 -31.49 27.47 -13.38
N THR A 189 -31.34 26.84 -14.54
CA THR A 189 -31.78 25.46 -14.72
C THR A 189 -30.96 24.52 -13.85
N GLY A 190 -31.61 23.57 -13.18
CA GLY A 190 -30.91 22.50 -12.48
C GLY A 190 -30.07 21.67 -13.45
N GLY A 191 -29.00 21.06 -12.93
CA GLY A 191 -28.19 20.11 -13.67
C GLY A 191 -29.07 18.98 -14.16
N GLN A 192 -29.08 18.73 -15.47
CA GLN A 192 -30.04 17.83 -16.09
C GLN A 192 -29.55 16.38 -16.05
N ALA A 193 -30.47 15.45 -15.76
CA ALA A 193 -30.21 14.02 -15.86
C ALA A 193 -29.89 13.58 -17.31
N SER A 194 -30.39 14.32 -18.30
CA SER A 194 -30.06 14.10 -19.72
C SER A 194 -28.63 14.51 -20.07
N ALA A 195 -28.05 15.46 -19.33
CA ALA A 195 -26.66 15.89 -19.45
C ALA A 195 -25.70 15.11 -18.52
N SER A 196 -26.21 14.09 -17.83
CA SER A 196 -25.48 13.29 -16.86
C SER A 196 -25.31 11.83 -17.33
N PHE A 197 -24.21 11.21 -16.94
CA PHE A 197 -23.89 9.80 -17.19
C PHE A 197 -23.97 8.99 -15.90
N GLY A 198 -24.57 7.81 -15.98
CA GLY A 198 -24.81 6.92 -14.84
C GLY A 198 -25.54 5.66 -15.28
N ASN A 199 -25.73 4.72 -14.36
CA ASN A 199 -26.53 3.52 -14.63
C ASN A 199 -27.99 3.90 -15.03
N PRO A 200 -28.69 3.05 -15.79
CA PRO A 200 -30.09 3.30 -16.13
C PRO A 200 -30.96 3.47 -14.88
N GLY A 201 -31.77 4.54 -14.84
CA GLY A 201 -32.70 4.81 -13.73
C GLY A 201 -32.06 5.40 -12.46
N THR A 202 -30.76 5.72 -12.48
CA THR A 202 -30.04 6.18 -11.28
C THR A 202 -29.56 7.64 -11.35
N LYS A 203 -30.21 8.42 -12.22
CA LYS A 203 -29.90 9.83 -12.45
C LYS A 203 -31.09 10.70 -12.09
N THR A 204 -30.83 11.78 -11.36
CA THR A 204 -31.86 12.75 -10.97
C THR A 204 -31.38 14.15 -11.29
N SER A 205 -32.20 14.95 -11.96
CA SER A 205 -31.89 16.35 -12.18
C SER A 205 -31.90 17.12 -10.85
N GLY A 206 -31.06 18.14 -10.74
CA GLY A 206 -31.25 19.15 -9.70
C GLY A 206 -32.53 19.95 -9.97
N SER A 207 -33.09 20.57 -8.93
CA SER A 207 -34.21 21.49 -9.13
C SER A 207 -33.73 22.79 -9.75
N ASN A 208 -34.59 23.44 -10.54
CA ASN A 208 -34.34 24.79 -11.02
C ASN A 208 -34.33 25.79 -9.85
N GLY A 209 -33.58 26.87 -10.00
CA GLY A 209 -33.75 28.04 -9.16
C GLY A 209 -35.07 28.75 -9.49
N ASP A 210 -35.66 29.40 -8.51
CA ASP A 210 -36.86 30.18 -8.72
C ASP A 210 -36.51 31.51 -9.42
N PRO A 211 -37.41 32.05 -10.26
CA PRO A 211 -37.25 33.39 -10.83
C PRO A 211 -37.09 34.46 -9.75
N GLY A 212 -36.34 35.51 -10.08
CA GLY A 212 -36.38 36.74 -9.31
C GLY A 212 -37.57 37.61 -9.70
N GLY A 213 -37.60 38.84 -9.19
CA GLY A 213 -38.66 39.76 -9.56
C GLY A 213 -38.33 41.22 -9.35
N THR A 214 -39.26 42.07 -9.75
CA THR A 214 -39.31 43.48 -9.38
C THR A 214 -40.69 43.83 -8.87
N SER A 215 -40.77 44.60 -7.79
CA SER A 215 -42.05 45.04 -7.21
C SER A 215 -41.96 46.48 -6.70
N LEU A 216 -43.11 47.14 -6.61
CA LEU A 216 -43.27 48.41 -5.90
C LEU A 216 -43.06 48.18 -4.40
N LEU A 217 -42.43 49.13 -3.71
CA LEU A 217 -42.03 49.00 -2.28
C LEU A 217 -43.21 48.78 -1.28
N SER A 218 -44.47 48.83 -1.72
CA SER A 218 -45.67 48.61 -0.91
C SER A 218 -46.23 47.17 -0.97
N LEU A 219 -45.61 46.27 -1.75
CA LEU A 219 -46.04 44.88 -1.94
C LEU A 219 -44.95 43.90 -1.49
N LEU A 220 -45.35 42.73 -0.98
CA LEU A 220 -44.44 41.65 -0.61
C LEU A 220 -43.58 41.26 -1.82
N PHE A 221 -42.26 41.41 -1.67
CA PHE A 221 -41.30 41.18 -2.74
C PHE A 221 -40.24 40.16 -2.30
N SER A 222 -39.83 39.24 -3.19
CA SER A 222 -38.84 38.21 -2.90
C SER A 222 -37.77 38.04 -3.98
N SER A 223 -36.57 37.62 -3.56
CA SER A 223 -35.56 37.07 -4.46
C SER A 223 -35.85 35.60 -4.80
N GLY A 224 -35.24 35.09 -5.85
CA GLY A 224 -35.41 33.69 -6.24
C GLY A 224 -34.71 32.73 -5.28
N LYS A 225 -35.39 31.67 -4.84
CA LYS A 225 -34.80 30.55 -4.09
C LYS A 225 -33.84 29.77 -4.98
N GLY A 226 -32.71 29.32 -4.43
CA GLY A 226 -31.85 28.35 -5.11
C GLY A 226 -32.54 27.00 -5.31
N GLY A 227 -32.17 26.30 -6.38
CA GLY A 227 -32.57 24.92 -6.63
C GLY A 227 -31.91 23.93 -5.68
N THR A 228 -32.59 22.86 -5.31
CA THR A 228 -32.01 21.76 -4.54
C THR A 228 -31.11 20.89 -5.41
N GLY A 229 -30.05 20.32 -4.84
CA GLY A 229 -29.28 19.26 -5.50
C GLY A 229 -30.13 18.03 -5.80
N GLY A 230 -29.69 17.23 -6.77
CA GLY A 230 -30.36 15.99 -7.17
C GLY A 230 -30.46 14.98 -6.01
N THR A 231 -31.58 14.27 -5.92
CA THR A 231 -31.80 13.25 -4.91
C THR A 231 -31.20 11.90 -5.35
N PRO A 232 -30.79 11.05 -4.38
CA PRO A 232 -30.80 11.24 -2.93
C PRO A 232 -29.68 12.15 -2.43
N GLY A 233 -29.84 12.72 -1.23
CA GLY A 233 -28.74 13.39 -0.52
C GLY A 233 -28.33 14.78 -1.03
N GLY A 234 -28.95 15.30 -2.10
CA GLY A 234 -28.71 16.66 -2.58
C GLY A 234 -29.02 17.73 -1.53
N GLY A 235 -28.16 18.75 -1.45
CA GLY A 235 -28.30 19.86 -0.53
C GLY A 235 -29.44 20.81 -0.90
N ALA A 236 -29.88 21.59 0.09
CA ALA A 236 -30.92 22.58 -0.10
C ALA A 236 -30.39 23.77 -0.90
N GLY A 237 -31.21 24.34 -1.78
CA GLY A 237 -30.87 25.62 -2.39
C GLY A 237 -31.01 26.76 -1.40
N GLY A 238 -30.26 27.84 -1.63
CA GLY A 238 -30.28 29.03 -0.79
C GLY A 238 -31.68 29.60 -0.65
N ALA A 239 -32.09 29.91 0.57
CA ALA A 239 -33.43 30.41 0.85
C ALA A 239 -33.70 31.72 0.11
N ALA A 240 -34.92 31.88 -0.41
CA ALA A 240 -35.37 33.17 -0.92
C ALA A 240 -35.37 34.21 0.20
N ILE A 241 -35.01 35.45 -0.14
CA ILE A 241 -35.14 36.59 0.76
C ILE A 241 -36.51 37.18 0.46
N ALA A 242 -37.33 37.48 1.46
CA ALA A 242 -38.63 38.11 1.30
C ALA A 242 -38.77 39.27 2.30
N SER A 243 -39.30 40.40 1.85
CA SER A 243 -39.51 41.57 2.72
C SER A 243 -40.68 42.43 2.26
N VAL A 244 -41.31 43.09 3.23
CA VAL A 244 -42.35 44.13 3.07
C VAL A 244 -41.82 45.50 3.53
N ILE A 245 -40.58 45.57 4.03
CA ILE A 245 -40.00 46.75 4.69
C ILE A 245 -39.07 47.49 3.73
N LEU A 246 -39.19 48.82 3.71
CA LEU A 246 -38.33 49.76 2.97
C LEU A 246 -36.86 49.57 3.40
N GLY A 247 -35.94 49.39 2.43
CA GLY A 247 -34.50 49.43 2.70
C GLY A 247 -33.78 48.10 2.92
N VAL A 248 -34.43 46.95 2.70
CA VAL A 248 -33.71 45.66 2.77
C VAL A 248 -32.72 45.51 1.62
N ASN A 249 -31.45 45.37 1.99
CA ASN A 249 -30.35 45.12 1.07
C ASN A 249 -29.60 43.91 1.62
N SER A 250 -29.74 42.78 0.94
CA SER A 250 -29.11 41.53 1.35
C SER A 250 -28.48 40.84 0.15
N VAL A 251 -27.26 40.35 0.35
CA VAL A 251 -26.67 39.34 -0.52
C VAL A 251 -27.55 38.09 -0.51
N GLY A 252 -27.53 37.32 -1.59
CA GLY A 252 -28.29 36.08 -1.66
C GLY A 252 -27.80 35.05 -0.64
N ASN A 253 -28.70 34.18 -0.18
CA ASN A 253 -28.33 33.10 0.74
C ASN A 253 -27.60 31.98 -0.02
N ASP A 254 -26.53 31.45 0.55
CA ASP A 254 -25.78 30.34 -0.04
C ASP A 254 -26.61 29.04 -0.05
N GLY A 255 -26.40 28.22 -1.08
CA GLY A 255 -26.89 26.85 -1.10
C GLY A 255 -26.09 25.96 -0.14
N THR A 256 -26.69 24.86 0.32
CA THR A 256 -26.01 23.85 1.12
C THR A 256 -25.53 22.69 0.25
N GLY A 257 -24.42 22.06 0.64
CA GLY A 257 -23.85 20.93 -0.09
C GLY A 257 -24.57 19.60 0.20
N PRO A 258 -24.50 18.63 -0.72
CA PRO A 258 -23.88 18.72 -2.04
C PRO A 258 -24.83 19.30 -3.11
N GLY A 259 -24.33 20.21 -3.94
CA GLY A 259 -25.01 20.65 -5.16
C GLY A 259 -26.21 21.59 -5.00
N GLY A 260 -26.50 22.16 -3.82
CA GLY A 260 -27.54 23.18 -3.67
C GLY A 260 -27.19 24.48 -4.39
N GLY A 261 -28.11 25.04 -5.18
CA GLY A 261 -27.92 26.32 -5.87
C GLY A 261 -28.02 27.52 -4.93
N GLY A 262 -27.36 28.64 -5.26
CA GLY A 262 -27.41 29.87 -4.47
C GLY A 262 -28.73 30.65 -4.65
N GLY A 263 -29.20 31.32 -3.62
CA GLY A 263 -30.36 32.21 -3.68
C GLY A 263 -30.03 33.55 -4.34
N GLY A 264 -31.01 34.21 -4.94
CA GLY A 264 -30.83 35.53 -5.55
C GLY A 264 -30.63 36.63 -4.51
N ALA A 265 -29.89 37.68 -4.88
CA ALA A 265 -29.72 38.88 -4.05
C ALA A 265 -31.01 39.72 -4.00
N MET A 266 -31.13 40.62 -3.03
CA MET A 266 -32.24 41.58 -2.92
C MET A 266 -31.75 42.99 -2.62
N THR A 267 -32.17 43.95 -3.44
CA THR A 267 -31.94 45.39 -3.26
C THR A 267 -33.27 46.15 -3.23
N ALA A 268 -33.49 46.95 -2.18
CA ALA A 268 -34.69 47.78 -2.00
C ALA A 268 -34.32 49.17 -1.46
N GLY A 269 -33.29 49.80 -2.05
CA GLY A 269 -32.77 51.11 -1.65
C GLY A 269 -31.65 51.63 -2.57
N THR A 270 -30.88 52.63 -2.12
CA THR A 270 -29.82 53.30 -2.90
C THR A 270 -28.43 52.68 -2.74
N THR A 271 -28.27 51.68 -1.87
CA THR A 271 -27.00 50.97 -1.68
C THR A 271 -26.72 50.02 -2.85
N GLY A 272 -25.46 49.97 -3.26
CA GLY A 272 -24.96 49.39 -4.52
C GLY A 272 -25.37 47.95 -4.88
N PRO A 273 -24.93 47.45 -6.04
CA PRO A 273 -25.30 46.13 -6.51
C PRO A 273 -24.85 45.04 -5.52
N LEU A 274 -25.74 44.10 -5.24
CA LEU A 274 -25.49 43.01 -4.29
C LEU A 274 -25.30 41.69 -5.03
N ALA A 275 -24.37 40.90 -4.51
CA ALA A 275 -24.08 39.58 -5.05
C ALA A 275 -25.17 38.58 -4.68
N GLY A 276 -25.47 37.66 -5.60
CA GLY A 276 -26.25 36.46 -5.27
C GLY A 276 -25.53 35.58 -4.26
N GLY A 277 -26.22 34.55 -3.77
CA GLY A 277 -25.63 33.54 -2.91
C GLY A 277 -24.75 32.58 -3.70
N ALA A 278 -23.75 32.00 -3.03
CA ALA A 278 -22.89 30.99 -3.62
C ALA A 278 -23.67 29.67 -3.87
N GLY A 279 -23.38 29.01 -4.98
CA GLY A 279 -23.81 27.64 -5.23
C GLY A 279 -22.85 26.66 -4.55
N ALA A 280 -23.39 25.65 -3.88
CA ALA A 280 -22.60 24.68 -3.13
C ALA A 280 -21.74 23.79 -4.04
N HIS A 281 -20.61 23.32 -3.51
CA HIS A 281 -19.77 22.32 -4.16
C HIS A 281 -20.53 21.02 -4.43
N GLY A 282 -20.09 20.29 -5.45
CA GLY A 282 -20.52 18.93 -5.72
C GLY A 282 -19.93 17.93 -4.73
N GLN A 283 -20.17 16.65 -4.93
CA GLN A 283 -19.60 15.61 -4.08
C GLN A 283 -19.41 14.33 -4.89
N ILE A 284 -18.39 13.55 -4.54
CA ILE A 284 -18.26 12.17 -5.04
C ILE A 284 -18.14 11.23 -3.85
N LYS A 285 -18.95 10.17 -3.85
CA LYS A 285 -18.86 9.06 -2.92
C LYS A 285 -18.42 7.81 -3.67
N ILE A 286 -17.42 7.13 -3.15
CA ILE A 286 -16.86 5.92 -3.74
C ILE A 286 -16.97 4.80 -2.73
N ASP A 287 -17.67 3.74 -3.12
CA ASP A 287 -17.87 2.52 -2.33
C ASP A 287 -17.25 1.32 -3.07
N TYR A 288 -16.40 0.56 -2.41
CA TYR A 288 -15.87 -0.69 -2.96
C TYR A 288 -15.63 -1.74 -1.88
N THR A 289 -15.65 -3.00 -2.30
CA THR A 289 -15.37 -4.15 -1.44
C THR A 289 -13.93 -4.59 -1.66
N CYS A 290 -13.16 -4.67 -0.58
CA CYS A 290 -11.77 -5.07 -0.64
C CYS A 290 -11.61 -6.51 -1.16
N PRO A 291 -10.68 -6.74 -2.09
CA PRO A 291 -10.29 -8.09 -2.46
C PRO A 291 -9.63 -8.80 -1.27
N THR A 292 -9.87 -10.10 -1.14
CA THR A 292 -9.24 -10.94 -0.11
C THR A 292 -7.93 -11.50 -0.65
N TYR A 293 -6.82 -11.12 -0.03
CA TYR A 293 -5.50 -11.62 -0.40
C TYR A 293 -5.19 -12.91 0.35
N SER A 294 -4.69 -13.92 -0.35
CA SER A 294 -4.27 -15.18 0.26
C SER A 294 -3.11 -15.82 -0.48
N ILE A 295 -2.35 -16.63 0.24
CA ILE A 295 -1.17 -17.33 -0.24
C ILE A 295 -1.37 -18.84 -0.16
N THR A 296 -0.76 -19.56 -1.10
CA THR A 296 -0.71 -21.02 -1.14
C THR A 296 0.62 -21.56 -0.65
N GLY A 297 1.64 -20.71 -0.50
CA GLY A 297 2.94 -21.11 0.03
C GLY A 297 3.92 -19.95 0.14
N ILE A 298 4.99 -20.19 0.88
CA ILE A 298 6.09 -19.25 1.09
C ILE A 298 7.42 -20.00 1.14
N SER A 299 8.48 -19.39 0.62
CA SER A 299 9.86 -19.87 0.74
C SER A 299 10.81 -18.71 1.02
N ALA A 300 11.91 -18.99 1.72
CA ALA A 300 12.92 -17.99 2.04
C ALA A 300 14.31 -18.52 1.64
N ALA A 301 15.10 -17.66 0.99
CA ALA A 301 16.49 -17.98 0.73
C ALA A 301 17.32 -17.98 2.03
N ASN A 302 18.33 -18.83 2.11
CA ASN A 302 19.31 -18.76 3.20
C ASN A 302 19.99 -17.39 3.21
N ALA A 303 20.39 -16.94 4.40
CA ALA A 303 20.98 -15.62 4.59
C ALA A 303 22.41 -15.69 5.14
N CYS A 304 23.18 -14.62 4.93
CA CYS A 304 24.42 -14.39 5.64
C CYS A 304 24.18 -13.34 6.74
N ASN A 305 24.69 -13.59 7.94
CA ASN A 305 24.46 -12.68 9.07
C ASN A 305 25.10 -11.29 8.90
N SER A 306 26.17 -11.19 8.10
CA SER A 306 26.84 -9.92 7.79
C SER A 306 25.99 -9.01 6.90
N THR A 307 25.21 -9.59 5.97
CA THR A 307 24.22 -8.84 5.17
C THR A 307 22.93 -8.64 5.94
N GLY A 308 22.51 -9.64 6.72
CA GLY A 308 21.33 -9.58 7.58
C GLY A 308 20.00 -9.59 6.83
N THR A 309 19.99 -9.99 5.56
CA THR A 309 18.80 -10.00 4.70
C THR A 309 18.54 -11.36 4.04
N SER A 310 17.27 -11.67 3.77
CA SER A 310 16.83 -12.84 3.02
C SER A 310 15.76 -12.45 2.00
N LEU A 311 15.88 -12.97 0.77
CA LEU A 311 14.82 -12.85 -0.23
C LEU A 311 13.74 -13.90 0.06
N VAL A 312 12.52 -13.43 0.29
CA VAL A 312 11.35 -14.26 0.59
C VAL A 312 10.40 -14.23 -0.60
N THR A 313 9.98 -15.41 -1.05
CA THR A 313 9.02 -15.59 -2.14
C THR A 313 7.71 -16.09 -1.56
N VAL A 314 6.61 -15.43 -1.92
CA VAL A 314 5.24 -15.85 -1.61
C VAL A 314 4.54 -16.26 -2.89
N THR A 315 3.77 -17.34 -2.81
CA THR A 315 3.01 -17.91 -3.93
C THR A 315 1.54 -17.96 -3.59
N GLY A 316 0.69 -17.81 -4.60
CA GLY A 316 -0.77 -17.80 -4.50
C GLY A 316 -1.40 -18.04 -5.86
N SER A 317 -2.73 -18.00 -5.91
CA SER A 317 -3.44 -17.96 -7.20
C SER A 317 -3.35 -16.56 -7.81
N ALA A 318 -3.53 -16.44 -9.13
CA ALA A 318 -3.56 -15.14 -9.79
C ALA A 318 -4.67 -14.21 -9.26
N ALA A 319 -5.78 -14.77 -8.79
CA ALA A 319 -6.90 -14.01 -8.21
C ALA A 319 -6.63 -13.57 -6.76
N SER A 320 -5.96 -14.42 -5.97
CA SER A 320 -5.68 -14.15 -4.55
C SER A 320 -4.42 -13.32 -4.32
N LEU A 321 -3.52 -13.27 -5.31
CA LEU A 321 -2.30 -12.46 -5.29
C LEU A 321 -2.10 -11.79 -6.67
N PRO A 322 -2.95 -10.81 -7.03
CA PRO A 322 -2.85 -10.10 -8.30
C PRO A 322 -1.58 -9.23 -8.41
N VAL A 323 -1.28 -8.79 -9.64
CA VAL A 323 -0.13 -7.90 -9.90
C VAL A 323 -0.30 -6.59 -9.15
N GLY A 324 0.73 -6.19 -8.41
CA GLY A 324 0.71 -4.95 -7.65
C GLY A 324 1.70 -4.90 -6.50
N THR A 325 1.60 -3.83 -5.72
CA THR A 325 2.41 -3.60 -4.53
C THR A 325 1.57 -3.79 -3.27
N TYR A 326 2.18 -4.45 -2.30
CA TYR A 326 1.56 -4.79 -1.02
C TYR A 326 2.51 -4.43 0.12
N THR A 327 1.94 -4.10 1.27
CA THR A 327 2.65 -4.14 2.54
C THR A 327 2.45 -5.53 3.15
N VAL A 328 3.54 -6.26 3.34
CA VAL A 328 3.54 -7.54 4.05
C VAL A 328 3.93 -7.31 5.51
N THR A 329 3.17 -7.89 6.43
CA THR A 329 3.53 -7.98 7.84
C THR A 329 4.03 -9.38 8.13
N TYR A 330 5.19 -9.51 8.76
CA TYR A 330 5.80 -10.79 9.08
C TYR A 330 6.51 -10.79 10.44
N ASN A 331 6.68 -11.99 10.99
CA ASN A 331 7.46 -12.25 12.19
C ASN A 331 8.71 -13.06 11.84
N ARG A 332 9.70 -13.02 12.73
CA ARG A 332 10.91 -13.84 12.69
C ARG A 332 11.21 -14.44 14.06
N THR A 333 11.77 -15.65 14.10
CA THR A 333 12.15 -16.34 15.36
C THR A 333 13.57 -16.09 15.84
N ASN A 334 14.55 -15.81 14.96
CA ASN A 334 15.95 -15.59 15.37
C ASN A 334 16.71 -14.62 14.43
N PRO A 335 17.18 -13.45 14.92
CA PRO A 335 16.73 -12.80 16.15
C PRO A 335 15.23 -12.55 16.10
N THR A 336 14.54 -12.65 17.24
CA THR A 336 13.09 -12.49 17.31
C THR A 336 12.69 -11.09 16.86
N GLY A 337 11.73 -11.02 15.94
CA GLY A 337 11.11 -9.78 15.50
C GLY A 337 9.64 -10.01 15.21
N THR A 338 8.77 -9.13 15.67
CA THR A 338 7.32 -9.25 15.51
C THR A 338 6.75 -8.05 14.78
N ALA A 339 5.69 -8.27 14.01
CA ALA A 339 4.98 -7.24 13.24
C ALA A 339 5.90 -6.39 12.35
N LEU A 340 6.96 -6.99 11.81
CA LEU A 340 7.87 -6.33 10.87
C LEU A 340 7.13 -6.09 9.56
N THR A 341 7.39 -4.97 8.91
CA THR A 341 6.79 -4.63 7.62
C THR A 341 7.83 -4.60 6.51
N ALA A 342 7.43 -5.01 5.32
CA ALA A 342 8.22 -4.86 4.11
C ALA A 342 7.30 -4.61 2.91
N THR A 343 7.88 -4.09 1.83
CA THR A 343 7.18 -3.98 0.54
C THR A 343 7.28 -5.31 -0.18
N LEU A 344 6.12 -5.91 -0.45
CA LEU A 344 5.96 -7.08 -1.30
C LEU A 344 5.60 -6.62 -2.71
N THR A 345 6.37 -7.07 -3.69
CA THR A 345 6.11 -6.77 -5.11
C THR A 345 5.67 -8.03 -5.82
N VAL A 346 4.51 -7.99 -6.47
CA VAL A 346 3.96 -9.05 -7.32
C VAL A 346 4.05 -8.57 -8.76
N ALA A 347 5.13 -8.96 -9.45
CA ALA A 347 5.32 -8.61 -10.86
C ALA A 347 4.52 -9.52 -11.81
N VAL A 348 4.28 -10.77 -11.40
CA VAL A 348 3.47 -11.76 -12.11
C VAL A 348 2.41 -12.27 -11.15
N ALA A 349 1.14 -12.23 -11.56
CA ALA A 349 0.03 -12.65 -10.70
C ALA A 349 0.27 -14.07 -10.15
N GLY A 350 0.10 -14.23 -8.85
CA GLY A 350 0.34 -15.47 -8.12
C GLY A 350 1.74 -15.62 -7.53
N THR A 351 2.72 -14.79 -7.89
CA THR A 351 4.08 -14.86 -7.27
C THR A 351 4.61 -13.47 -6.94
N GLY A 352 4.95 -13.27 -5.66
CA GLY A 352 5.56 -12.03 -5.19
C GLY A 352 6.80 -12.26 -4.35
N THR A 353 7.63 -11.22 -4.25
CA THR A 353 8.87 -11.26 -3.45
C THR A 353 8.99 -10.05 -2.54
N PHE A 354 9.51 -10.26 -1.34
CA PHE A 354 9.91 -9.20 -0.41
C PHE A 354 11.26 -9.55 0.24
N THR A 355 11.93 -8.55 0.81
CA THR A 355 13.19 -8.77 1.54
C THR A 355 12.94 -8.71 3.04
N ALA A 356 13.24 -9.81 3.74
CA ALA A 356 13.27 -9.85 5.20
C ALA A 356 14.60 -9.28 5.71
N ILE A 357 14.57 -8.48 6.78
CA ILE A 357 15.74 -7.73 7.29
C ILE A 357 15.97 -7.99 8.79
N GLY A 358 17.22 -7.86 9.25
CA GLY A 358 17.60 -8.02 10.66
C GLY A 358 17.94 -9.47 11.06
N LEU A 359 18.37 -10.28 10.09
CA LEU A 359 18.87 -11.64 10.29
C LEU A 359 20.34 -11.63 10.75
N SER A 360 20.63 -11.01 11.89
CA SER A 360 22.02 -10.78 12.35
C SER A 360 22.62 -11.91 13.20
N ALA A 361 21.82 -12.89 13.63
CA ALA A 361 22.29 -14.06 14.37
C ALA A 361 22.35 -15.30 13.47
N ALA A 362 23.47 -16.02 13.49
CA ALA A 362 23.61 -17.29 12.79
C ALA A 362 22.75 -18.38 13.44
N GLY A 363 22.28 -19.34 12.63
CA GLY A 363 21.44 -20.46 13.04
C GLY A 363 20.12 -20.54 12.26
N ALA A 364 19.24 -21.44 12.68
CA ALA A 364 17.91 -21.57 12.09
C ALA A 364 17.04 -20.35 12.44
N SER A 365 16.25 -19.90 11.46
CA SER A 365 15.26 -18.85 11.62
C SER A 365 14.03 -19.16 10.79
N THR A 366 12.88 -18.69 11.24
CA THR A 366 11.59 -18.92 10.58
C THR A 366 10.93 -17.58 10.34
N ILE A 367 10.47 -17.36 9.11
CA ILE A 367 9.66 -16.19 8.73
C ILE A 367 8.19 -16.63 8.68
N THR A 368 7.34 -15.91 9.39
CA THR A 368 5.89 -16.13 9.38
C THR A 368 5.17 -14.90 8.88
N VAL A 369 4.53 -14.97 7.71
CA VAL A 369 3.69 -13.87 7.18
C VAL A 369 2.35 -13.87 7.91
N THR A 370 1.95 -12.74 8.47
CA THR A 370 0.71 -12.63 9.28
C THR A 370 -0.35 -11.77 8.62
N ASN A 371 0.03 -10.87 7.72
CA ASN A 371 -0.91 -10.00 7.03
C ASN A 371 -0.38 -9.53 5.67
N LEU A 372 -1.28 -9.38 4.70
CA LEU A 372 -1.06 -8.66 3.46
C LEU A 372 -2.02 -7.47 3.39
N ALA A 373 -1.50 -6.30 3.02
CA ALA A 373 -2.29 -5.09 2.86
C ALA A 373 -1.96 -4.36 1.56
N SER A 374 -2.95 -3.70 0.97
CA SER A 374 -2.75 -2.75 -0.13
C SER A 374 -3.78 -1.64 -0.02
N GLY A 375 -3.32 -0.41 0.16
CA GLY A 375 -4.14 0.69 0.63
C GLY A 375 -4.81 0.35 1.97
N GLU A 376 -6.12 0.53 2.06
CA GLU A 376 -6.91 0.21 3.26
C GLU A 376 -7.40 -1.25 3.30
N CYS A 377 -7.18 -2.00 2.22
CA CYS A 377 -7.57 -3.40 2.16
C CYS A 377 -6.53 -4.27 2.84
N THR A 378 -6.97 -5.01 3.85
CA THR A 378 -6.11 -5.88 4.66
C THR A 378 -6.63 -7.32 4.64
N SER A 379 -5.72 -8.28 4.73
CA SER A 379 -6.06 -9.70 4.77
C SER A 379 -5.11 -10.41 5.72
N THR A 380 -5.67 -10.94 6.81
CA THR A 380 -4.92 -11.77 7.76
C THR A 380 -4.54 -13.10 7.13
N ILE A 381 -3.29 -13.49 7.28
CA ILE A 381 -2.74 -14.74 6.74
C ILE A 381 -2.44 -15.69 7.89
N SER A 382 -3.14 -16.83 7.94
CA SER A 382 -3.05 -17.82 9.01
C SER A 382 -2.69 -19.24 8.55
N SER A 383 -2.57 -19.47 7.24
CA SER A 383 -2.21 -20.76 6.64
C SER A 383 -1.16 -20.59 5.55
N ASN A 384 -0.37 -21.64 5.30
CA ASN A 384 0.70 -21.68 4.29
C ASN A 384 1.69 -20.51 4.36
N ASN A 385 1.93 -20.01 5.58
CA ASN A 385 2.54 -18.71 5.83
C ASN A 385 3.89 -18.78 6.56
N VAL A 386 4.47 -19.97 6.66
CA VAL A 386 5.72 -20.22 7.36
C VAL A 386 6.81 -20.65 6.39
N ALA A 387 7.92 -19.91 6.35
CA ALA A 387 9.14 -20.27 5.63
C ALA A 387 10.30 -20.45 6.59
N ASN A 388 11.05 -21.55 6.45
CA ASN A 388 12.25 -21.81 7.22
C ASN A 388 13.49 -21.42 6.42
N LEU A 389 14.49 -20.86 7.08
CA LEU A 389 15.80 -20.56 6.51
C LEU A 389 16.91 -20.80 7.52
N THR A 390 18.15 -20.89 7.01
CA THR A 390 19.35 -20.88 7.82
C THR A 390 20.14 -19.59 7.59
N VAL A 391 20.53 -18.94 8.68
CA VAL A 391 21.44 -17.80 8.67
C VAL A 391 22.85 -18.32 8.93
N PHE A 392 23.75 -18.10 7.98
CA PHE A 392 25.15 -18.51 8.06
C PHE A 392 25.99 -17.41 8.72
N GLY A 393 26.98 -17.82 9.52
CA GLY A 393 28.05 -16.92 9.95
C GLY A 393 28.97 -16.54 8.79
N PRO A 394 29.80 -15.50 8.95
CA PRO A 394 30.67 -15.02 7.88
C PRO A 394 31.66 -16.11 7.44
N THR A 395 32.03 -16.09 6.16
CA THR A 395 33.05 -16.99 5.61
C THR A 395 34.42 -16.68 6.23
N ALA A 396 35.07 -17.70 6.78
CA ALA A 396 36.46 -17.61 7.22
C ALA A 396 37.34 -18.39 6.23
N GLY A 397 38.28 -17.69 5.58
CA GLY A 397 39.18 -18.30 4.59
C GLY A 397 40.21 -19.27 5.20
N GLY A 398 40.53 -19.12 6.49
CA GLY A 398 41.56 -19.93 7.15
C GLY A 398 42.98 -19.58 6.70
N ALA A 399 43.93 -20.48 6.95
CA ALA A 399 45.32 -20.34 6.56
C ALA A 399 45.87 -21.65 5.98
N VAL A 400 46.65 -21.53 4.90
CA VAL A 400 47.40 -22.65 4.33
C VAL A 400 48.77 -22.71 5.00
N THR A 401 49.19 -23.92 5.37
CA THR A 401 50.55 -24.21 5.84
C THR A 401 51.19 -25.27 4.93
N GLY A 402 52.52 -25.29 4.88
CA GLY A 402 53.28 -26.21 4.05
C GLY A 402 54.79 -26.12 4.32
N THR A 403 55.54 -27.05 3.77
CA THR A 403 57.01 -27.12 3.92
C THR A 403 57.71 -26.25 2.90
N SER A 404 58.64 -25.40 3.35
CA SER A 404 59.40 -24.45 2.52
C SER A 404 60.73 -24.12 3.24
N PRO A 405 61.86 -23.88 2.55
CA PRO A 405 62.04 -23.86 1.09
C PRO A 405 62.15 -25.25 0.45
N ILE A 406 62.09 -25.31 -0.88
CA ILE A 406 62.32 -26.52 -1.69
C ILE A 406 63.36 -26.24 -2.79
N CYS A 407 63.94 -27.28 -3.37
CA CYS A 407 64.80 -27.15 -4.56
C CYS A 407 63.98 -27.06 -5.85
N SER A 408 64.49 -26.37 -6.87
CA SER A 408 63.88 -26.31 -8.20
C SER A 408 63.64 -27.70 -8.77
N GLY A 409 62.42 -27.95 -9.25
CA GLY A 409 61.94 -29.25 -9.73
C GLY A 409 61.28 -30.13 -8.66
N ALA A 410 61.34 -29.75 -7.37
CA ALA A 410 60.57 -30.44 -6.33
C ALA A 410 59.11 -29.97 -6.29
N THR A 411 58.21 -30.80 -5.77
CA THR A 411 56.84 -30.42 -5.41
C THR A 411 56.82 -29.59 -4.13
N SER A 412 55.74 -28.86 -3.85
CA SER A 412 55.55 -28.11 -2.59
C SER A 412 55.57 -28.94 -1.29
N GLY A 413 55.52 -30.27 -1.39
CA GLY A 413 55.07 -31.10 -0.27
C GLY A 413 53.57 -30.92 0.01
N LEU A 414 53.08 -31.54 1.09
CA LEU A 414 51.67 -31.47 1.47
C LEU A 414 51.33 -30.10 2.05
N LEU A 415 50.49 -29.35 1.34
CA LEU A 415 49.87 -28.14 1.84
C LEU A 415 48.59 -28.50 2.58
N THR A 416 48.35 -27.86 3.73
CA THR A 416 47.18 -28.11 4.57
C THR A 416 46.47 -26.80 4.88
N LEU A 417 45.18 -26.74 4.58
CA LEU A 417 44.28 -25.65 4.95
C LEU A 417 43.67 -25.92 6.32
N SER A 418 43.73 -24.95 7.22
CA SER A 418 43.18 -25.05 8.57
C SER A 418 42.46 -23.76 8.98
N GLY A 419 41.57 -23.85 9.98
CA GLY A 419 40.86 -22.70 10.55
C GLY A 419 39.85 -22.03 9.61
N HIS A 420 39.34 -22.73 8.59
CA HIS A 420 38.33 -22.21 7.68
C HIS A 420 36.90 -22.44 8.20
N THR A 421 35.94 -21.65 7.70
CA THR A 421 34.50 -21.86 7.91
C THR A 421 33.80 -21.79 6.55
N GLY A 422 33.22 -22.91 6.13
CA GLY A 422 32.55 -23.07 4.83
C GLY A 422 33.11 -24.23 4.03
N THR A 423 32.73 -24.29 2.75
CA THR A 423 33.23 -25.26 1.77
C THR A 423 34.33 -24.65 0.92
N ILE A 424 35.33 -25.45 0.52
CA ILE A 424 36.40 -25.03 -0.37
C ILE A 424 35.88 -25.08 -1.81
N LEU A 425 35.89 -23.95 -2.50
CA LEU A 425 35.46 -23.85 -3.90
C LEU A 425 36.56 -24.30 -4.86
N ASN A 426 37.77 -23.81 -4.62
CA ASN A 426 38.97 -24.14 -5.38
C ASN A 426 40.23 -23.75 -4.60
N TRP A 427 41.38 -24.27 -5.03
CA TRP A 427 42.68 -23.72 -4.66
C TRP A 427 43.13 -22.71 -5.73
N GLU A 428 44.09 -21.87 -5.40
CA GLU A 428 44.73 -20.95 -6.34
C GLU A 428 46.23 -20.93 -6.11
N SER A 429 46.99 -20.74 -7.19
CA SER A 429 48.43 -20.48 -7.14
C SER A 429 48.78 -19.14 -7.75
N SER A 430 49.89 -18.55 -7.30
CA SER A 430 50.43 -17.32 -7.85
C SER A 430 51.96 -17.40 -7.91
N ILE A 431 52.54 -17.22 -9.09
CA ILE A 431 53.99 -17.24 -9.28
C ILE A 431 54.53 -15.82 -9.00
N SER A 432 55.72 -15.72 -8.39
CA SER A 432 56.40 -14.43 -8.14
C SER A 432 56.43 -13.57 -9.42
N PRO A 433 56.01 -12.28 -9.37
CA PRO A 433 55.88 -11.40 -8.20
C PRO A 433 54.48 -11.38 -7.53
N PHE A 434 53.68 -12.44 -7.69
CA PHE A 434 52.39 -12.65 -7.01
C PHE A 434 51.24 -11.71 -7.41
N SER A 435 51.21 -11.29 -8.67
CA SER A 435 50.20 -10.35 -9.18
C SER A 435 48.93 -11.02 -9.71
N THR A 436 49.01 -12.31 -10.07
CA THR A 436 47.91 -13.04 -10.72
C THR A 436 47.70 -14.39 -10.05
N TRP A 437 46.44 -14.73 -9.78
CA TRP A 437 46.06 -16.01 -9.20
C TRP A 437 45.47 -16.92 -10.27
N THR A 438 45.94 -18.16 -10.33
CA THR A 438 45.46 -19.18 -11.26
C THR A 438 44.68 -20.23 -10.49
N ASN A 439 43.47 -20.56 -10.96
CA ASN A 439 42.63 -21.57 -10.32
C ASN A 439 43.21 -22.97 -10.45
N ILE A 440 43.11 -23.71 -9.36
CA ILE A 440 43.42 -25.12 -9.24
C ILE A 440 42.14 -25.82 -8.81
N SER A 441 41.64 -26.73 -9.64
CA SER A 441 40.44 -27.52 -9.38
C SER A 441 40.68 -28.56 -8.28
N ASN A 442 40.76 -28.09 -7.05
CA ASN A 442 40.84 -28.91 -5.85
C ASN A 442 39.86 -28.34 -4.81
N THR A 443 39.09 -29.20 -4.17
CA THR A 443 38.10 -28.83 -3.14
C THR A 443 38.39 -29.51 -1.80
N THR A 444 39.52 -30.22 -1.68
CA THR A 444 39.93 -30.86 -0.43
C THR A 444 40.71 -29.87 0.45
N THR A 445 40.84 -30.20 1.74
CA THR A 445 41.61 -29.41 2.72
C THR A 445 43.12 -29.53 2.53
N THR A 446 43.60 -30.35 1.60
CA THR A 446 45.01 -30.57 1.35
C THR A 446 45.34 -30.50 -0.12
N TYR A 447 46.56 -30.06 -0.45
CA TYR A 447 47.01 -29.98 -1.82
C TYR A 447 48.50 -30.23 -1.92
N THR A 448 48.93 -31.02 -2.90
CA THR A 448 50.34 -31.16 -3.26
C THR A 448 50.49 -30.66 -4.69
N SER A 449 51.33 -29.65 -4.89
CA SER A 449 51.58 -29.11 -6.23
C SER A 449 52.40 -30.07 -7.09
N GLY A 450 52.37 -29.84 -8.40
CA GLY A 450 53.39 -30.41 -9.29
C GLY A 450 54.78 -29.80 -9.04
N PRO A 451 55.80 -30.22 -9.81
CA PRO A 451 57.14 -29.65 -9.75
C PRO A 451 57.14 -28.13 -9.91
N LEU A 452 57.84 -27.41 -9.04
CA LEU A 452 57.94 -25.95 -9.06
C LEU A 452 59.34 -25.51 -9.49
N THR A 453 59.42 -24.59 -10.45
CA THR A 453 60.68 -23.99 -10.93
C THR A 453 60.86 -22.54 -10.49
N ALA A 454 59.82 -21.94 -9.89
CA ALA A 454 59.81 -20.57 -9.39
C ALA A 454 59.04 -20.49 -8.07
N THR A 455 59.42 -19.54 -7.21
CA THR A 455 58.72 -19.27 -5.95
C THR A 455 57.24 -19.01 -6.22
N THR A 456 56.38 -19.78 -5.56
CA THR A 456 54.93 -19.82 -5.82
C THR A 456 54.16 -19.72 -4.51
N GLN A 457 53.12 -18.89 -4.48
CA GLN A 457 52.15 -18.84 -3.41
C GLN A 457 50.96 -19.74 -3.68
N PHE A 458 50.39 -20.32 -2.63
CA PHE A 458 49.16 -21.10 -2.70
C PHE A 458 48.16 -20.62 -1.66
N ARG A 459 46.89 -20.52 -2.04
CA ARG A 459 45.77 -20.24 -1.14
C ARG A 459 44.55 -21.06 -1.54
N ALA A 460 43.58 -21.16 -0.65
CA ALA A 460 42.27 -21.72 -0.94
C ALA A 460 41.19 -20.64 -0.97
N ILE A 461 40.16 -20.82 -1.79
CA ILE A 461 38.96 -19.98 -1.80
C ILE A 461 37.85 -20.74 -1.08
N VAL A 462 37.31 -20.15 -0.01
CA VAL A 462 36.29 -20.77 0.84
C VAL A 462 35.00 -19.96 0.74
N GLN A 463 33.85 -20.61 0.89
CA GLN A 463 32.54 -19.96 0.97
C GLN A 463 31.63 -20.65 1.99
N ASN A 464 30.96 -19.87 2.85
CA ASN A 464 30.00 -20.40 3.81
C ASN A 464 28.55 -20.10 3.40
N GLY A 465 27.88 -21.04 2.74
CA GLY A 465 26.50 -20.86 2.29
C GLY A 465 26.34 -19.63 1.37
N PRO A 466 25.37 -18.73 1.61
CA PRO A 466 25.14 -17.54 0.79
C PRO A 466 26.09 -16.38 1.10
N CYS A 467 27.02 -16.53 2.06
CA CYS A 467 28.01 -15.49 2.36
C CYS A 467 29.00 -15.33 1.20
N THR A 468 29.64 -14.15 1.12
CA THR A 468 30.70 -13.89 0.15
C THR A 468 31.88 -14.85 0.35
N SER A 469 32.50 -15.31 -0.74
CA SER A 469 33.70 -16.14 -0.68
C SER A 469 34.89 -15.34 -0.17
N THR A 470 35.79 -15.99 0.59
CA THR A 470 36.98 -15.36 1.17
C THR A 470 38.21 -16.22 0.89
N PRO A 471 39.32 -15.62 0.39
CA PRO A 471 40.58 -16.33 0.25
C PRO A 471 41.20 -16.63 1.62
N SER A 472 41.89 -17.76 1.73
CA SER A 472 42.75 -18.06 2.88
C SER A 472 44.00 -17.18 2.89
N THR A 473 44.65 -17.08 4.04
CA THR A 473 46.04 -16.60 4.09
C THR A 473 46.92 -17.52 3.24
N PRO A 474 47.69 -17.00 2.28
CA PRO A 474 48.51 -17.82 1.39
C PRO A 474 49.78 -18.32 2.08
N VAL A 475 50.26 -19.50 1.69
CA VAL A 475 51.62 -19.97 2.00
C VAL A 475 52.54 -19.63 0.84
N THR A 476 53.78 -19.20 1.13
CA THR A 476 54.81 -18.98 0.10
C THR A 476 55.80 -20.15 0.10
N ILE A 477 55.92 -20.82 -1.05
CA ILE A 477 56.89 -21.90 -1.26
C ILE A 477 58.09 -21.31 -2.00
N THR A 478 59.18 -21.12 -1.28
CA THR A 478 60.44 -20.58 -1.83
C THR A 478 61.16 -21.67 -2.59
N VAL A 479 61.44 -21.41 -3.87
CA VAL A 479 62.17 -22.35 -4.72
C VAL A 479 63.62 -21.88 -4.83
N ASN A 480 64.52 -22.67 -4.27
CA ASN A 480 65.96 -22.45 -4.41
C ASN A 480 66.45 -23.06 -5.73
N PRO A 481 67.30 -22.36 -6.50
CA PRO A 481 67.90 -22.94 -7.70
C PRO A 481 68.74 -24.17 -7.34
N LEU A 482 68.85 -25.11 -8.27
CA LEU A 482 69.79 -26.22 -8.12
C LEU A 482 71.23 -25.66 -8.13
N PRO A 483 72.16 -26.23 -7.34
CA PRO A 483 73.56 -25.83 -7.38
C PRO A 483 74.09 -25.91 -8.81
N GLN A 484 74.74 -24.85 -9.28
CA GLN A 484 75.38 -24.83 -10.60
C GLN A 484 76.90 -24.77 -10.44
N GLY A 485 77.58 -25.84 -10.82
CA GLY A 485 79.03 -25.84 -10.97
C GLY A 485 79.41 -25.35 -12.37
N SER A 486 80.42 -24.50 -12.48
CA SER A 486 81.03 -24.17 -13.76
C SER A 486 82.49 -24.66 -13.78
N LEU A 487 82.89 -25.25 -14.90
CA LEU A 487 84.27 -25.63 -15.15
C LEU A 487 84.88 -24.56 -16.05
N THR A 488 85.66 -23.64 -15.47
CA THR A 488 86.44 -22.67 -16.24
C THR A 488 87.87 -23.15 -16.39
N ALA A 489 88.26 -23.52 -17.61
CA ALA A 489 89.66 -23.78 -17.94
C ALA A 489 90.37 -22.45 -18.21
N ASN A 490 91.35 -22.08 -17.39
CA ASN A 490 92.26 -20.97 -17.68
C ASN A 490 93.45 -21.47 -18.51
N GLY A 491 93.35 -21.36 -19.83
CA GLY A 491 94.50 -21.45 -20.76
C GLY A 491 95.04 -22.86 -21.09
N PRO A 492 95.97 -22.97 -22.06
CA PRO A 492 96.45 -24.25 -22.57
C PRO A 492 97.39 -24.93 -21.57
N PHE A 493 96.99 -26.09 -21.06
CA PHE A 493 97.80 -26.90 -20.16
C PHE A 493 98.90 -27.65 -20.95
N CYS A 494 100.17 -27.31 -20.70
CA CYS A 494 101.30 -28.17 -21.03
C CYS A 494 101.78 -28.89 -19.75
N ALA A 495 101.67 -30.23 -19.77
CA ALA A 495 102.29 -31.26 -18.93
C ALA A 495 102.25 -31.21 -17.38
N THR A 496 102.15 -30.08 -16.67
CA THR A 496 102.22 -30.09 -15.17
C THR A 496 101.41 -29.00 -14.43
N GLY A 497 100.41 -28.36 -15.02
CA GLY A 497 99.61 -27.33 -14.33
C GLY A 497 98.39 -27.87 -13.58
N ALA A 498 98.22 -27.53 -12.28
CA ALA A 498 97.01 -27.85 -11.51
C ALA A 498 95.85 -26.91 -11.90
N GLY A 499 94.72 -27.49 -12.33
CA GLY A 499 93.48 -26.74 -12.59
C GLY A 499 92.76 -26.39 -11.28
N GLN A 500 92.25 -25.16 -11.15
CA GLN A 500 91.37 -24.79 -10.04
C GLN A 500 89.93 -25.16 -10.41
N LEU A 501 89.33 -26.07 -9.64
CA LEU A 501 87.89 -26.30 -9.67
C LEU A 501 87.24 -25.37 -8.66
N THR A 502 86.49 -24.37 -9.13
CA THR A 502 85.70 -23.51 -8.24
C THR A 502 84.27 -24.00 -8.23
N PHE A 503 83.84 -24.59 -7.11
CA PHE A 503 82.43 -24.82 -6.84
C PHE A 503 81.84 -23.56 -6.22
N THR A 504 80.79 -23.04 -6.84
CA THR A 504 79.95 -21.99 -6.25
C THR A 504 78.61 -22.64 -5.95
N ALA A 505 78.26 -22.76 -4.67
CA ALA A 505 77.02 -23.39 -4.19
C ALA A 505 76.08 -22.33 -3.64
#